data_AF-A0A1F3SLA3-F1
#
_entry.id   AF-A0A1F3SLA3-F1
#
_cell.length_a   1.000
_cell.length_b   1.000
_cell.length_c   1.000
_cell.angle_alpha   90.00
_cell.angle_beta   90.00
_cell.angle_gamma   90.00
#
_symmetry.space_group_name_H-M   'P 1'
#
loop_
_entity.id
_entity.type
_entity.pdbx_description
1 polymer ?
#
loop_
_entity_poly.entity_id
_entity_poly.type
_entity_poly.pdbx_seq_one_letter_code
_entity_poly.pdbx_strand_id
1 'polypeptide(L)'
;MDSNFSQIILWRNFSNIQKVLNLSDDEYARFLNIGPKTFRTLTSTKAAFPLDIAATLSEKLFFDLADFLEKDLDMDAIYSAYFKIEQLPERYRPAAFCRARSLAHVLDYVERKQGKLRKNIILRKFQTNGAFFKNLDNAHNIHFNEDLTAHLHHLGYDKSDFFQMGQNSVHLNSKGPVQDCLREAKSVKNGVEIFFECVSPMFDRTHHYKITTMTKDKIILDAPRNKEAQDALHTKIISNEHLCQLKLGIFSAVPLYLGIQQYLPVKKTRSVFEGAPSNVYELDLSVLSHLSGISNTTLSPIYQ
;
A
#
# COMPACT_ATOMS: atom_id res chain seq x y z
N MET A 1 38.10 12.92 -19.77
CA MET A 1 37.66 12.51 -18.41
C MET A 1 38.83 11.80 -17.76
N ASP A 2 39.15 12.14 -16.52
CA ASP A 2 40.29 11.54 -15.82
C ASP A 2 40.01 10.05 -15.60
N SER A 3 40.87 9.16 -16.10
CA SER A 3 40.60 7.70 -16.13
C SER A 3 40.29 7.14 -14.74
N ASN A 4 40.84 7.78 -13.70
CA ASN A 4 40.64 7.44 -12.31
C ASN A 4 39.21 7.78 -11.82
N PHE A 5 38.63 8.88 -12.31
CA PHE A 5 37.28 9.31 -11.91
C PHE A 5 36.20 8.35 -12.42
N SER A 6 36.30 7.90 -13.67
CA SER A 6 35.37 6.90 -14.23
C SER A 6 35.44 5.55 -13.49
N GLN A 7 36.63 5.13 -13.07
CA GLN A 7 36.80 3.90 -12.29
C GLN A 7 36.13 3.99 -10.91
N ILE A 8 36.18 5.15 -10.25
CA ILE A 8 35.51 5.37 -8.96
C ILE A 8 33.99 5.23 -9.11
N ILE A 9 33.41 5.83 -10.17
CA ILE A 9 31.96 5.76 -10.44
C ILE A 9 31.55 4.31 -10.70
N LEU A 10 32.31 3.57 -11.50
CA LEU A 10 32.02 2.18 -11.84
C LEU A 10 31.96 1.28 -10.61
N TRP A 11 32.99 1.33 -9.76
CA TRP A 11 33.05 0.55 -8.54
C TRP A 11 31.97 0.94 -7.53
N ARG A 12 31.61 2.22 -7.48
CA ARG A 12 30.50 2.71 -6.66
C ARG A 12 29.17 2.15 -7.15
N ASN A 13 28.87 2.27 -8.43
CA ASN A 13 27.65 1.73 -9.04
C ASN A 13 27.55 0.21 -8.85
N PHE A 14 28.63 -0.52 -9.10
CA PHE A 14 28.71 -1.97 -8.86
C PHE A 14 28.37 -2.35 -7.41
N SER A 15 29.00 -1.69 -6.45
CA SER A 15 28.76 -1.94 -5.02
C SER A 15 27.33 -1.58 -4.61
N ASN A 16 26.78 -0.51 -5.18
CA ASN A 16 25.42 -0.06 -4.89
C ASN A 16 24.37 -1.01 -5.45
N ILE A 17 24.57 -1.52 -6.67
CA ILE A 17 23.70 -2.54 -7.26
C ILE A 17 23.66 -3.78 -6.36
N GLN A 18 24.80 -4.32 -5.93
CA GLN A 18 24.86 -5.47 -5.01
C GLN A 18 24.03 -5.24 -3.75
N LYS A 19 24.23 -4.09 -3.11
CA LYS A 19 23.54 -3.70 -1.87
C LYS A 19 22.04 -3.54 -2.08
N VAL A 20 21.64 -2.91 -3.18
CA VAL A 20 20.24 -2.64 -3.50
C VAL A 20 19.48 -3.92 -3.82
N LEU A 21 20.12 -4.85 -4.54
CA LEU A 21 19.57 -6.17 -4.84
C LEU A 21 19.67 -7.15 -3.65
N ASN A 22 20.37 -6.76 -2.59
CA ASN A 22 20.61 -7.56 -1.37
C ASN A 22 21.19 -8.96 -1.68
N LEU A 23 22.19 -9.00 -2.55
CA LEU A 23 22.86 -10.24 -2.95
C LEU A 23 24.14 -10.42 -2.14
N SER A 24 24.34 -11.61 -1.56
CA SER A 24 25.64 -12.04 -1.03
C SER A 24 26.69 -12.07 -2.15
N ASP A 25 27.99 -12.08 -1.79
CA ASP A 25 29.07 -12.15 -2.78
C ASP A 25 28.94 -13.35 -3.72
N ASP A 26 28.57 -14.52 -3.19
CA ASP A 26 28.40 -15.74 -3.99
C ASP A 26 27.14 -15.69 -4.87
N GLU A 27 26.07 -14.99 -4.44
CA GLU A 27 24.89 -14.75 -5.28
C GLU A 27 25.17 -13.72 -6.37
N TYR A 28 25.92 -12.67 -6.06
CA TYR A 28 26.25 -11.63 -7.02
C TYR A 28 27.25 -12.12 -8.07
N ALA A 29 28.24 -12.93 -7.66
CA ALA A 29 29.13 -13.64 -8.59
C ALA A 29 28.33 -14.52 -9.57
N ARG A 30 27.37 -15.30 -9.06
CA ARG A 30 26.47 -16.12 -9.89
C ARG A 30 25.60 -15.26 -10.81
N PHE A 31 25.07 -14.15 -10.32
CA PHE A 31 24.28 -13.21 -11.11
C PHE A 31 25.08 -12.66 -12.30
N LEU A 32 26.37 -12.39 -12.10
CA LEU A 32 27.32 -11.92 -13.10
C LEU A 32 27.91 -13.04 -13.99
N ASN A 33 27.50 -14.30 -13.78
CA ASN A 33 28.04 -15.47 -14.47
C ASN A 33 29.57 -15.64 -14.29
N ILE A 34 30.12 -15.23 -13.14
CA ILE A 34 31.55 -15.41 -12.81
C ILE A 34 31.75 -16.30 -11.58
N GLY A 35 32.90 -16.96 -11.51
CA GLY A 35 33.24 -17.82 -10.36
C GLY A 35 33.44 -17.03 -9.07
N PRO A 36 33.08 -17.57 -7.88
CA PRO A 36 33.26 -16.88 -6.60
C PRO A 36 34.70 -16.43 -6.31
N LYS A 37 35.70 -17.24 -6.70
CA LYS A 37 37.12 -16.88 -6.57
C LYS A 37 37.46 -15.65 -7.41
N THR A 38 37.00 -15.63 -8.67
CA THR A 38 37.19 -14.50 -9.58
C THR A 38 36.54 -13.23 -9.04
N PHE A 39 35.30 -13.34 -8.53
CA PHE A 39 34.59 -12.22 -7.90
C PHE A 39 35.36 -11.64 -6.70
N ARG A 40 35.86 -12.48 -5.79
CA ARG A 40 36.64 -12.02 -4.62
C ARG A 40 37.95 -11.34 -5.02
N THR A 41 38.67 -11.88 -6.00
CA THR A 41 39.89 -11.25 -6.52
C THR A 41 39.55 -9.88 -7.12
N LEU A 42 38.50 -9.82 -7.93
CA LEU A 42 38.02 -8.59 -8.55
C LEU A 42 37.69 -7.51 -7.51
N THR A 43 36.89 -7.82 -6.48
CA THR A 43 36.47 -6.85 -5.46
C THR A 43 37.57 -6.44 -4.48
N SER A 44 38.52 -7.34 -4.19
CA SER A 44 39.65 -7.04 -3.28
C SER A 44 40.74 -6.19 -3.92
N THR A 45 41.05 -6.44 -5.20
CA THR A 45 42.10 -5.72 -5.92
C THR A 45 41.67 -4.33 -6.37
N LYS A 46 40.36 -4.13 -6.59
CA LYS A 46 39.80 -2.90 -7.19
C LYS A 46 40.61 -2.42 -8.40
N ALA A 47 41.08 -3.36 -9.21
CA ALA A 47 41.76 -3.09 -10.47
C ALA A 47 40.80 -2.40 -11.46
N ALA A 48 41.27 -2.16 -12.69
CA ALA A 48 40.42 -1.63 -13.75
C ALA A 48 39.14 -2.47 -13.89
N PHE A 49 37.98 -1.81 -13.85
CA PHE A 49 36.68 -2.46 -13.88
C PHE A 49 36.47 -3.20 -15.21
N PRO A 50 36.17 -4.51 -15.18
CA PRO A 50 35.98 -5.29 -16.41
C PRO A 50 34.72 -4.85 -17.18
N LEU A 51 34.88 -4.53 -18.47
CA LEU A 51 33.78 -4.05 -19.32
C LEU A 51 32.73 -5.12 -19.63
N ASP A 52 33.13 -6.39 -19.65
CA ASP A 52 32.23 -7.55 -19.79
C ASP A 52 31.25 -7.66 -18.61
N ILE A 53 31.70 -7.36 -17.40
CA ILE A 53 30.85 -7.29 -16.20
C ILE A 53 29.90 -6.10 -16.29
N ALA A 54 30.38 -4.95 -16.75
CA ALA A 54 29.54 -3.77 -16.96
C ALA A 54 28.43 -4.05 -18.00
N ALA A 55 28.78 -4.68 -19.12
CA ALA A 55 27.84 -5.10 -20.15
C ALA A 55 26.82 -6.11 -19.62
N THR A 56 27.27 -7.11 -18.85
CA THR A 56 26.39 -8.12 -18.23
C THR A 56 25.37 -7.47 -17.28
N LEU A 57 25.80 -6.48 -16.49
CA LEU A 57 24.89 -5.74 -15.60
C LEU A 57 23.89 -4.90 -16.40
N SER A 58 24.35 -4.18 -17.41
CA SER A 58 23.50 -3.37 -18.29
C SER A 58 22.41 -4.21 -18.96
N GLU A 59 22.77 -5.39 -19.49
CA GLU A 59 21.83 -6.32 -20.10
C GLU A 59 20.82 -6.87 -19.09
N LYS A 60 21.27 -7.37 -17.93
CA LYS A 60 20.39 -8.04 -16.95
C LYS A 60 19.48 -7.07 -16.19
N LEU A 61 19.90 -5.81 -16.05
CA LEU A 61 19.21 -4.79 -15.24
C LEU A 61 18.57 -3.68 -16.09
N PHE A 62 18.66 -3.80 -17.42
CA PHE A 62 18.01 -2.94 -18.40
C PHE A 62 18.34 -1.44 -18.23
N PHE A 63 19.62 -1.11 -18.07
CA PHE A 63 20.13 0.28 -18.08
C PHE A 63 21.15 0.50 -19.20
N ASP A 64 21.34 1.74 -19.64
CA ASP A 64 22.33 2.10 -20.67
C ASP A 64 23.77 1.95 -20.14
N LEU A 65 24.64 1.30 -20.89
CA LEU A 65 26.04 1.12 -20.51
C LEU A 65 26.78 2.47 -20.34
N ALA A 66 26.48 3.48 -21.17
CA ALA A 66 27.06 4.81 -21.03
C ALA A 66 26.69 5.45 -19.69
N ASP A 67 25.45 5.22 -19.23
CA ASP A 67 24.99 5.72 -17.93
C ASP A 67 25.75 5.11 -16.76
N PHE A 68 26.10 3.83 -16.83
CA PHE A 68 26.91 3.16 -15.80
C PHE A 68 28.35 3.67 -15.75
N LEU A 69 28.88 4.11 -16.89
CA LEU A 69 30.25 4.64 -17.04
C LEU A 69 30.38 6.10 -16.60
N GLU A 70 29.35 6.92 -16.80
CA GLU A 70 29.47 8.38 -16.72
C GLU A 70 28.71 9.01 -15.56
N LYS A 71 27.69 8.33 -15.00
CA LYS A 71 26.84 8.90 -13.94
C LYS A 71 26.43 7.88 -12.88
N ASP A 72 25.84 8.40 -11.79
CA ASP A 72 25.17 7.56 -10.80
C ASP A 72 23.88 7.00 -11.40
N LEU A 73 23.70 5.68 -11.25
CA LEU A 73 22.47 5.03 -11.73
C LEU A 73 21.30 5.24 -10.78
N ASP A 74 20.08 5.24 -11.35
CA ASP A 74 18.84 5.18 -10.58
C ASP A 74 18.66 3.78 -9.98
N MET A 75 19.07 3.64 -8.73
CA MET A 75 19.00 2.38 -8.00
C MET A 75 17.56 1.90 -7.77
N ASP A 76 16.58 2.79 -7.70
CA ASP A 76 15.17 2.39 -7.57
C ASP A 76 14.66 1.76 -8.87
N ALA A 77 15.10 2.28 -10.02
CA ALA A 77 14.81 1.70 -11.33
C ALA A 77 15.46 0.32 -11.50
N ILE A 78 16.75 0.18 -11.14
CA ILE A 78 17.47 -1.11 -11.18
C ILE A 78 16.79 -2.17 -10.31
N TYR A 79 16.44 -1.79 -9.07
CA TYR A 79 15.72 -2.70 -8.18
C TYR A 79 14.40 -3.15 -8.82
N SER A 80 13.64 -2.21 -9.38
CA SER A 80 12.35 -2.50 -10.01
C SER A 80 12.51 -3.43 -11.23
N ALA A 81 13.52 -3.18 -12.06
CA ALA A 81 13.83 -3.96 -13.26
C ALA A 81 14.31 -5.38 -12.93
N TYR A 82 15.22 -5.52 -11.95
CA TYR A 82 15.72 -6.82 -11.51
C TYR A 82 14.61 -7.70 -10.97
N PHE A 83 13.80 -7.12 -10.09
CA PHE A 83 12.79 -7.89 -9.40
C PHE A 83 11.56 -8.14 -10.28
N LYS A 84 11.27 -7.31 -11.29
CA LYS A 84 10.01 -7.37 -12.08
C LYS A 84 8.79 -7.66 -11.19
N ILE A 85 8.79 -7.19 -9.94
CA ILE A 85 7.75 -7.50 -8.97
C ILE A 85 6.57 -6.56 -9.24
N GLU A 86 5.86 -6.83 -10.34
CA GLU A 86 4.48 -6.41 -10.50
C GLU A 86 3.52 -7.36 -9.76
N GLN A 87 4.02 -8.52 -9.32
CA GLN A 87 3.22 -9.55 -8.69
C GLN A 87 3.68 -9.82 -7.26
N LEU A 88 2.75 -9.83 -6.31
CA LEU A 88 3.04 -10.21 -4.92
C LEU A 88 3.63 -11.62 -4.80
N PRO A 89 4.28 -11.97 -3.69
CA PRO A 89 4.58 -13.36 -3.35
C PRO A 89 3.37 -14.28 -3.46
N GLU A 90 3.60 -15.54 -3.83
CA GLU A 90 2.54 -16.52 -4.10
C GLU A 90 1.51 -16.62 -2.97
N ARG A 91 1.97 -16.57 -1.70
CA ARG A 91 1.08 -16.63 -0.52
C ARG A 91 -0.01 -15.54 -0.47
N TYR A 92 0.15 -14.44 -1.21
CA TYR A 92 -0.81 -13.34 -1.24
C TYR A 92 -1.73 -13.33 -2.47
N ARG A 93 -1.55 -14.27 -3.40
CA ARG A 93 -2.30 -14.33 -4.67
C ARG A 93 -3.61 -15.12 -4.61
N PRO A 94 -3.70 -16.31 -3.95
CA PRO A 94 -4.94 -17.07 -3.88
C PRO A 94 -6.03 -16.30 -3.14
N ALA A 95 -7.31 -16.51 -3.50
CA ALA A 95 -8.45 -15.90 -2.83
C ALA A 95 -8.32 -14.36 -2.73
N ALA A 96 -8.02 -13.72 -3.87
CA ALA A 96 -7.73 -12.29 -3.96
C ALA A 96 -8.99 -11.39 -3.86
N PHE A 97 -9.64 -11.42 -2.69
CA PHE A 97 -10.84 -10.64 -2.38
C PHE A 97 -10.54 -9.16 -2.02
N CYS A 98 -9.27 -8.75 -1.98
CA CYS A 98 -8.86 -7.38 -1.72
C CYS A 98 -8.17 -6.77 -2.94
N ARG A 99 -8.11 -5.43 -2.99
CA ARG A 99 -7.37 -4.66 -4.00
C ARG A 99 -6.26 -3.83 -3.37
N ALA A 100 -5.20 -3.54 -4.13
CA ALA A 100 -4.05 -2.74 -3.70
C ALA A 100 -4.47 -1.39 -3.08
N ARG A 101 -5.58 -0.81 -3.56
CA ARG A 101 -6.24 0.37 -2.98
C ARG A 101 -6.46 0.29 -1.46
N SER A 102 -6.73 -0.91 -0.92
CA SER A 102 -6.94 -1.16 0.51
C SER A 102 -5.68 -0.98 1.36
N LEU A 103 -4.48 -0.89 0.77
CA LEU A 103 -3.21 -0.67 1.48
C LEU A 103 -2.36 0.48 0.92
N ALA A 104 -2.60 0.91 -0.32
CA ALA A 104 -1.82 1.98 -0.93
C ALA A 104 -1.84 3.27 -0.08
N HIS A 105 -2.97 3.59 0.57
CA HIS A 105 -3.11 4.74 1.46
C HIS A 105 -2.31 4.60 2.77
N VAL A 106 -2.10 3.36 3.24
CA VAL A 106 -1.23 3.05 4.40
C VAL A 106 0.22 3.37 4.04
N LEU A 107 0.68 2.90 2.89
CA LEU A 107 2.05 3.13 2.42
C LEU A 107 2.32 4.60 2.08
N ASP A 108 1.36 5.29 1.50
CA ASP A 108 1.41 6.74 1.27
C ASP A 108 1.53 7.51 2.60
N TYR A 109 0.76 7.14 3.63
CA TYR A 109 0.88 7.73 4.97
C TYR A 109 2.27 7.52 5.57
N VAL A 110 2.82 6.30 5.46
CA VAL A 110 4.19 6.00 5.93
C VAL A 110 5.22 6.86 5.21
N GLU A 111 5.10 7.02 3.89
CA GLU A 111 6.00 7.86 3.11
C GLU A 111 5.92 9.34 3.51
N ARG A 112 4.72 9.88 3.74
CA ARG A 112 4.54 11.25 4.21
C ARG A 112 5.16 11.48 5.59
N LYS A 113 4.99 10.52 6.51
CA LYS A 113 5.41 10.66 7.91
C LYS A 113 6.89 10.33 8.13
N GLN A 114 7.42 9.34 7.42
CA GLN A 114 8.77 8.76 7.66
C GLN A 114 9.66 8.73 6.41
N GLY A 115 9.18 9.23 5.27
CA GLY A 115 9.93 9.32 4.02
C GLY A 115 9.88 8.05 3.16
N LYS A 116 10.22 8.23 1.88
CA LYS A 116 10.23 7.18 0.85
C LYS A 116 11.13 5.99 1.21
N LEU A 117 12.27 6.24 1.85
CA LEU A 117 13.20 5.18 2.27
C LEU A 117 12.53 4.16 3.20
N ARG A 118 11.75 4.64 4.17
CA ARG A 118 11.06 3.78 5.13
C ARG A 118 9.98 2.92 4.46
N LYS A 119 9.18 3.53 3.58
CA LYS A 119 8.21 2.82 2.73
C LYS A 119 8.90 1.72 1.92
N ASN A 120 10.04 2.02 1.28
CA ASN A 120 10.78 1.04 0.50
C ASN A 120 11.33 -0.12 1.34
N ILE A 121 11.82 0.14 2.57
CA ILE A 121 12.24 -0.92 3.50
C ILE A 121 11.08 -1.85 3.86
N ILE A 122 9.90 -1.28 4.13
CA ILE A 122 8.68 -2.06 4.42
C ILE A 122 8.30 -2.91 3.20
N LEU A 123 8.26 -2.34 1.99
CA LEU A 123 7.95 -3.08 0.77
C LEU A 123 8.92 -4.26 0.53
N ARG A 124 10.21 -4.05 0.79
CA ARG A 124 11.24 -5.11 0.74
C ARG A 124 10.95 -6.26 1.70
N LYS A 125 10.49 -5.98 2.94
CA LYS A 125 10.11 -7.01 3.91
C LYS A 125 9.01 -7.93 3.38
N PHE A 126 8.13 -7.40 2.55
CA PHE A 126 7.03 -8.13 1.90
C PHE A 126 7.36 -8.65 0.51
N GLN A 127 8.63 -8.57 0.09
CA GLN A 127 9.09 -8.98 -1.24
C GLN A 127 8.21 -8.37 -2.33
N THR A 128 7.92 -7.06 -2.21
CA THR A 128 7.17 -6.28 -3.20
C THR A 128 7.82 -4.91 -3.40
N ASN A 129 7.26 -4.10 -4.30
CA ASN A 129 7.75 -2.75 -4.59
C ASN A 129 6.58 -1.80 -4.91
N GLY A 130 6.91 -0.54 -5.22
CA GLY A 130 5.90 0.47 -5.52
C GLY A 130 5.11 0.23 -6.81
N ALA A 131 5.62 -0.58 -7.76
CA ALA A 131 4.96 -0.87 -9.03
C ALA A 131 3.64 -1.63 -8.83
N PHE A 132 3.58 -2.59 -7.90
CA PHE A 132 2.33 -3.27 -7.54
C PHE A 132 1.23 -2.28 -7.14
N PHE A 133 1.57 -1.16 -6.49
CA PHE A 133 0.62 -0.16 -6.04
C PHE A 133 0.35 0.96 -7.05
N LYS A 134 1.01 0.95 -8.23
CA LYS A 134 0.68 1.89 -9.32
C LYS A 134 -0.69 1.57 -9.92
N ASN A 135 -1.01 0.28 -10.05
CA ASN A 135 -2.37 -0.16 -10.37
C ASN A 135 -3.12 -0.48 -9.08
N LEU A 136 -4.03 0.41 -8.68
CA LEU A 136 -4.80 0.28 -7.45
C LEU A 136 -5.79 -0.91 -7.45
N ASP A 137 -6.07 -1.47 -8.62
CA ASP A 137 -7.00 -2.60 -8.78
C ASP A 137 -6.28 -3.96 -8.85
N ASN A 138 -4.96 -3.96 -8.68
CA ASN A 138 -4.19 -5.18 -8.48
C ASN A 138 -4.77 -5.96 -7.28
N ALA A 139 -5.01 -7.25 -7.50
CA ALA A 139 -5.70 -8.11 -6.55
C ALA A 139 -4.71 -8.74 -5.57
N HIS A 140 -5.15 -8.92 -4.33
CA HIS A 140 -4.41 -9.65 -3.30
C HIS A 140 -5.37 -10.21 -2.25
N ASN A 141 -4.90 -11.12 -1.42
CA ASN A 141 -5.69 -11.64 -0.31
C ASN A 141 -5.48 -10.89 0.99
N ILE A 142 -6.43 -11.05 1.91
CA ILE A 142 -6.45 -10.30 3.17
C ILE A 142 -5.22 -10.51 4.06
N HIS A 143 -4.52 -11.65 3.93
CA HIS A 143 -3.30 -11.90 4.71
C HIS A 143 -2.21 -10.87 4.41
N PHE A 144 -2.18 -10.28 3.21
CA PHE A 144 -1.25 -9.18 2.95
C PHE A 144 -1.58 -7.95 3.79
N ASN A 145 -2.87 -7.63 3.97
CA ASN A 145 -3.31 -6.54 4.84
C ASN A 145 -2.98 -6.82 6.31
N GLU A 146 -3.21 -8.06 6.74
CA GLU A 146 -2.95 -8.51 8.11
C GLU A 146 -1.46 -8.44 8.42
N ASP A 147 -0.61 -9.01 7.58
CA ASP A 147 0.82 -9.04 7.80
C ASP A 147 1.43 -7.64 7.74
N LEU A 148 0.98 -6.78 6.81
CA LEU A 148 1.46 -5.39 6.71
C LEU A 148 1.14 -4.61 7.98
N THR A 149 -0.12 -4.66 8.43
CA THR A 149 -0.53 -3.94 9.65
C THR A 149 0.12 -4.51 10.90
N ALA A 150 0.25 -5.84 11.03
CA ALA A 150 0.99 -6.46 12.12
C ALA A 150 2.45 -6.03 12.13
N HIS A 151 3.12 -5.98 10.97
CA HIS A 151 4.50 -5.53 10.87
C HIS A 151 4.65 -4.05 11.28
N LEU A 152 3.74 -3.18 10.82
CA LEU A 152 3.73 -1.78 11.26
C LEU A 152 3.57 -1.68 12.78
N HIS A 153 2.70 -2.49 13.38
CA HIS A 153 2.59 -2.50 14.84
C HIS A 153 3.92 -2.89 15.52
N HIS A 154 4.63 -3.89 15.01
CA HIS A 154 5.96 -4.27 15.51
C HIS A 154 7.01 -3.15 15.33
N LEU A 155 6.82 -2.26 14.36
CA LEU A 155 7.65 -1.07 14.14
C LEU A 155 7.27 0.11 15.05
N GLY A 156 6.33 -0.08 15.98
CA GLY A 156 5.94 0.91 16.99
C GLY A 156 4.70 1.73 16.64
N TYR A 157 3.98 1.41 15.56
CA TYR A 157 2.74 2.09 15.22
C TYR A 157 1.60 1.64 16.15
N ASP A 158 0.79 2.60 16.61
CA ASP A 158 -0.30 2.36 17.56
C ASP A 158 -1.71 2.43 16.92
N LYS A 159 -2.76 2.29 17.72
CA LYS A 159 -4.16 2.35 17.24
C LYS A 159 -4.49 3.70 16.60
N SER A 160 -3.97 4.79 17.14
CA SER A 160 -4.18 6.13 16.60
C SER A 160 -3.51 6.28 15.24
N ASP A 161 -2.30 5.74 15.07
CA ASP A 161 -1.63 5.71 13.77
C ASP A 161 -2.45 4.97 12.72
N PHE A 162 -2.96 3.77 13.02
CA PHE A 162 -3.78 3.01 12.08
C PHE A 162 -5.07 3.74 11.71
N PHE A 163 -5.71 4.40 12.67
CA PHE A 163 -6.88 5.22 12.40
C PHE A 163 -6.55 6.39 11.44
N GLN A 164 -5.45 7.10 11.68
CA GLN A 164 -5.00 8.18 10.79
C GLN A 164 -4.58 7.69 9.40
N MET A 165 -3.94 6.52 9.32
CA MET A 165 -3.67 5.86 8.04
C MET A 165 -4.96 5.62 7.27
N GLY A 166 -6.01 5.16 7.95
CA GLY A 166 -7.32 4.95 7.34
C GLY A 166 -7.93 6.25 6.83
N GLN A 167 -7.83 7.33 7.60
CA GLN A 167 -8.28 8.67 7.17
C GLN A 167 -7.54 9.18 5.92
N ASN A 168 -6.27 8.81 5.76
CA ASN A 168 -5.46 9.14 4.59
C ASN A 168 -5.99 8.48 3.28
N SER A 169 -6.98 7.58 3.36
CA SER A 169 -7.61 6.98 2.17
C SER A 169 -8.21 8.00 1.23
N VAL A 170 -8.67 9.15 1.73
CA VAL A 170 -9.28 10.21 0.91
C VAL A 170 -8.26 10.77 -0.08
N HIS A 171 -7.01 10.96 0.34
CA HIS A 171 -6.00 11.55 -0.51
C HIS A 171 -5.79 10.72 -1.78
N LEU A 172 -5.63 9.41 -1.62
CA LEU A 172 -5.42 8.47 -2.73
C LEU A 172 -6.68 8.30 -3.62
N ASN A 173 -7.87 8.39 -3.04
CA ASN A 173 -9.13 8.05 -3.69
C ASN A 173 -9.99 9.27 -4.07
N SER A 174 -9.45 10.48 -3.93
CA SER A 174 -10.08 11.75 -4.30
C SER A 174 -10.31 11.91 -5.80
N LYS A 175 -9.76 11.00 -6.61
CA LYS A 175 -9.93 10.95 -8.07
C LYS A 175 -10.26 9.52 -8.52
N GLY A 176 -10.95 9.40 -9.64
CA GLY A 176 -11.31 8.13 -10.27
C GLY A 176 -12.57 7.48 -9.68
N PRO A 177 -12.72 6.15 -9.82
CA PRO A 177 -14.01 5.48 -9.65
C PRO A 177 -14.67 5.65 -8.27
N VAL A 178 -13.86 5.73 -7.21
CA VAL A 178 -14.38 5.96 -5.84
C VAL A 178 -15.05 7.32 -5.73
N GLN A 179 -14.37 8.38 -6.19
CA GLN A 179 -14.93 9.72 -6.20
C GLN A 179 -16.11 9.83 -7.17
N ASP A 180 -16.06 9.12 -8.30
CA ASP A 180 -17.15 9.10 -9.30
C ASP A 180 -18.44 8.56 -8.69
N CYS A 181 -18.38 7.44 -7.94
CA CYS A 181 -19.54 6.94 -7.20
C CYS A 181 -20.03 7.95 -6.15
N LEU A 182 -19.12 8.53 -5.37
CA LEU A 182 -19.50 9.41 -4.25
C LEU A 182 -20.00 10.80 -4.70
N ARG A 183 -19.69 11.23 -5.94
CA ARG A 183 -20.21 12.47 -6.52
C ARG A 183 -21.73 12.48 -6.67
N GLU A 184 -22.36 11.32 -6.73
CA GLU A 184 -23.82 11.19 -6.83
C GLU A 184 -24.52 11.42 -5.48
N ALA A 185 -23.75 11.51 -4.39
CA ALA A 185 -24.29 11.65 -3.05
C ALA A 185 -24.97 13.01 -2.84
N LYS A 186 -26.24 12.98 -2.44
CA LYS A 186 -27.05 14.19 -2.18
C LYS A 186 -26.95 14.69 -0.73
N SER A 187 -26.35 13.90 0.14
CA SER A 187 -26.16 14.19 1.57
C SER A 187 -25.09 13.27 2.14
N VAL A 188 -24.57 13.56 3.33
CA VAL A 188 -23.60 12.66 3.99
C VAL A 188 -24.18 11.29 4.24
N LYS A 189 -25.43 11.23 4.70
CA LYS A 189 -26.16 9.99 4.90
C LYS A 189 -26.16 9.14 3.63
N ASN A 190 -26.51 9.75 2.50
CA ASN A 190 -26.52 9.08 1.21
C ASN A 190 -25.10 8.74 0.70
N GLY A 191 -24.10 9.57 0.99
CA GLY A 191 -22.71 9.24 0.69
C GLY A 191 -22.19 8.05 1.51
N VAL A 192 -22.63 7.89 2.76
CA VAL A 192 -22.32 6.71 3.57
C VAL A 192 -22.99 5.46 2.99
N GLU A 193 -24.25 5.54 2.55
CA GLU A 193 -24.92 4.44 1.83
C GLU A 193 -24.14 4.04 0.59
N ILE A 194 -23.88 4.99 -0.33
CA ILE A 194 -23.10 4.76 -1.56
C ILE A 194 -21.71 4.19 -1.24
N PHE A 195 -21.06 4.70 -0.17
CA PHE A 195 -19.75 4.21 0.22
C PHE A 195 -19.78 2.71 0.54
N PHE A 196 -20.76 2.26 1.33
CA PHE A 196 -20.81 0.86 1.73
C PHE A 196 -21.38 -0.05 0.63
N GLU A 197 -22.35 0.41 -0.14
CA GLU A 197 -23.01 -0.40 -1.18
C GLU A 197 -22.21 -0.48 -2.48
N CYS A 198 -21.58 0.63 -2.90
CA CYS A 198 -20.90 0.71 -4.20
C CYS A 198 -19.38 0.70 -4.06
N VAL A 199 -18.83 1.48 -3.12
CA VAL A 199 -17.39 1.74 -3.04
C VAL A 199 -16.63 0.65 -2.28
N SER A 200 -17.12 0.22 -1.12
CA SER A 200 -16.44 -0.79 -0.29
C SER A 200 -16.19 -2.12 -1.03
N PRO A 201 -17.13 -2.66 -1.83
CA PRO A 201 -16.90 -3.89 -2.59
C PRO A 201 -15.82 -3.76 -3.67
N MET A 202 -15.47 -2.53 -4.07
CA MET A 202 -14.41 -2.30 -5.07
C MET A 202 -13.04 -2.69 -4.55
N PHE A 203 -12.79 -2.62 -3.23
CA PHE A 203 -11.46 -2.87 -2.66
C PHE A 203 -11.42 -3.86 -1.50
N ASP A 204 -12.55 -4.16 -0.86
CA ASP A 204 -12.64 -5.19 0.20
C ASP A 204 -13.91 -6.03 0.02
N ARG A 205 -13.76 -7.25 -0.50
CA ARG A 205 -14.82 -8.25 -0.63
C ARG A 205 -14.76 -9.33 0.44
N THR A 206 -13.96 -9.15 1.48
CA THR A 206 -13.80 -10.13 2.57
C THR A 206 -14.92 -10.05 3.60
N HIS A 207 -15.69 -8.96 3.58
CA HIS A 207 -16.83 -8.70 4.44
C HIS A 207 -18.02 -8.25 3.58
N HIS A 208 -19.23 -8.52 4.06
CA HIS A 208 -20.44 -7.94 3.48
C HIS A 208 -20.90 -6.78 4.35
N TYR A 209 -20.65 -5.56 3.93
CA TYR A 209 -21.04 -4.36 4.65
C TYR A 209 -22.53 -4.09 4.45
N LYS A 210 -23.30 -4.04 5.54
CA LYS A 210 -24.74 -3.82 5.53
C LYS A 210 -25.14 -2.76 6.54
N ILE A 211 -25.80 -1.71 6.09
CA ILE A 211 -26.45 -0.75 6.99
C ILE A 211 -27.69 -1.42 7.59
N THR A 212 -27.69 -1.59 8.91
CA THR A 212 -28.79 -2.25 9.65
C THR A 212 -29.70 -1.27 10.35
N THR A 213 -29.20 -0.09 10.67
CA THR A 213 -29.98 1.00 11.24
C THR A 213 -29.45 2.31 10.72
N MET A 214 -30.36 3.21 10.41
CA MET A 214 -30.01 4.52 9.91
C MET A 214 -31.07 5.52 10.36
N THR A 215 -30.68 6.42 11.25
CA THR A 215 -31.53 7.49 11.78
C THR A 215 -31.03 8.85 11.31
N LYS A 216 -31.52 9.94 11.90
CA LYS A 216 -30.98 11.28 11.69
C LYS A 216 -29.57 11.43 12.27
N ASP A 217 -29.31 10.80 13.41
CA ASP A 217 -28.13 11.07 14.23
C ASP A 217 -27.11 9.93 14.18
N LYS A 218 -27.45 8.75 13.67
CA LYS A 218 -26.50 7.63 13.60
C LYS A 218 -26.76 6.64 12.47
N ILE A 219 -25.70 5.95 12.08
CA ILE A 219 -25.73 4.79 11.19
C ILE A 219 -25.07 3.61 11.91
N ILE A 220 -25.73 2.45 11.88
CA ILE A 220 -25.18 1.18 12.37
C ILE A 220 -24.86 0.30 11.16
N LEU A 221 -23.58 -0.05 11.04
CA LEU A 221 -23.06 -0.91 10.00
C LEU A 221 -22.72 -2.28 10.59
N ASP A 222 -23.34 -3.32 10.05
CA ASP A 222 -22.99 -4.70 10.32
C ASP A 222 -22.08 -5.22 9.19
N ALA A 223 -20.99 -5.88 9.55
CA ALA A 223 -20.01 -6.42 8.61
C ALA A 223 -19.76 -7.90 8.93
N PRO A 224 -20.70 -8.81 8.59
CA PRO A 224 -20.44 -10.24 8.60
C PRO A 224 -19.30 -10.61 7.64
N ARG A 225 -18.56 -11.65 8.01
CA ARG A 225 -17.50 -12.23 7.17
C ARG A 225 -18.12 -12.82 5.89
N ASN A 226 -17.43 -12.65 4.77
CA ASN A 226 -17.78 -13.34 3.54
C ASN A 226 -17.38 -14.81 3.65
N LYS A 227 -18.36 -15.73 3.61
CA LYS A 227 -18.11 -17.17 3.71
C LYS A 227 -17.25 -17.69 2.57
N GLU A 228 -17.45 -17.20 1.35
CA GLU A 228 -16.65 -17.57 0.18
C GLU A 228 -15.16 -17.24 0.42
N ALA A 229 -14.88 -16.07 1.01
CA ALA A 229 -13.52 -15.68 1.37
C ALA A 229 -12.95 -16.55 2.49
N GLN A 230 -13.75 -16.91 3.50
CA GLN A 230 -13.33 -17.80 4.60
C GLN A 230 -12.96 -19.19 4.08
N ASP A 231 -13.81 -19.75 3.24
CA ASP A 231 -13.65 -21.08 2.67
C ASP A 231 -12.41 -21.12 1.76
N ALA A 232 -12.25 -20.11 0.89
CA ALA A 232 -11.12 -20.02 -0.04
C ALA A 232 -9.76 -19.76 0.64
N LEU A 233 -9.75 -19.09 1.80
CA LEU A 233 -8.55 -18.85 2.61
C LEU A 233 -8.31 -19.93 3.67
N HIS A 234 -9.23 -20.89 3.80
CA HIS A 234 -9.19 -21.91 4.85
C HIS A 234 -9.03 -21.33 6.26
N THR A 235 -9.66 -20.18 6.54
CA THR A 235 -9.58 -19.51 7.85
C THR A 235 -10.96 -19.12 8.38
N LYS A 236 -11.14 -19.30 9.70
CA LYS A 236 -12.34 -18.82 10.40
C LYS A 236 -12.28 -17.33 10.69
N ILE A 237 -11.07 -16.76 10.79
CA ILE A 237 -10.86 -15.37 11.19
C ILE A 237 -10.21 -14.64 10.03
N ILE A 238 -10.87 -13.58 9.59
CA ILE A 238 -10.40 -12.68 8.56
C ILE A 238 -10.38 -11.28 9.18
N SER A 239 -9.22 -10.63 9.21
CA SER A 239 -8.83 -9.38 9.87
C SER A 239 -7.93 -9.58 11.10
N ASN A 240 -7.39 -8.49 11.61
CA ASN A 240 -6.82 -8.35 12.96
C ASN A 240 -7.33 -7.04 13.60
N GLU A 241 -6.92 -6.76 14.85
CA GLU A 241 -7.34 -5.53 15.56
C GLU A 241 -6.89 -4.25 14.84
N HIS A 242 -5.67 -4.23 14.30
CA HIS A 242 -5.09 -3.07 13.60
C HIS A 242 -5.86 -2.75 12.30
N LEU A 243 -6.28 -3.77 11.56
CA LEU A 243 -7.16 -3.61 10.40
C LEU A 243 -8.53 -3.08 10.79
N CYS A 244 -9.07 -3.45 11.95
CA CYS A 244 -10.30 -2.82 12.44
C CYS A 244 -10.10 -1.32 12.70
N GLN A 245 -8.96 -0.91 13.28
CA GLN A 245 -8.65 0.51 13.48
C GLN A 245 -8.47 1.25 12.15
N LEU A 246 -7.80 0.63 11.18
CA LEU A 246 -7.68 1.17 9.83
C LEU A 246 -9.04 1.41 9.19
N LYS A 247 -9.95 0.42 9.27
CA LYS A 247 -11.33 0.54 8.74
C LYS A 247 -12.12 1.66 9.43
N LEU A 248 -12.00 1.82 10.75
CA LEU A 248 -12.63 2.93 11.47
C LEU A 248 -12.16 4.29 10.91
N GLY A 249 -10.86 4.42 10.62
CA GLY A 249 -10.30 5.60 9.97
C GLY A 249 -10.92 5.87 8.60
N ILE A 250 -10.99 4.84 7.75
CA ILE A 250 -11.62 4.93 6.41
C ILE A 250 -13.08 5.37 6.53
N PHE A 251 -13.85 4.76 7.44
CA PHE A 251 -15.27 5.07 7.62
C PHE A 251 -15.47 6.48 8.15
N SER A 252 -14.57 6.96 9.02
CA SER A 252 -14.61 8.33 9.54
C SER A 252 -14.43 9.37 8.44
N ALA A 253 -13.75 8.99 7.35
CA ALA A 253 -13.33 9.90 6.28
C ALA A 253 -14.38 10.06 5.17
N VAL A 254 -15.51 9.36 5.24
CA VAL A 254 -16.57 9.42 4.21
C VAL A 254 -17.01 10.86 3.87
N PRO A 255 -17.27 11.77 4.83
CA PRO A 255 -17.68 13.13 4.49
C PRO A 255 -16.64 13.92 3.71
N LEU A 256 -15.36 13.61 3.87
CA LEU A 256 -14.28 14.35 3.20
C LEU A 256 -14.31 14.09 1.69
N TYR A 257 -14.72 12.90 1.24
CA TYR A 257 -14.99 12.64 -0.19
C TYR A 257 -16.11 13.52 -0.76
N LEU A 258 -16.99 14.02 0.11
CA LEU A 258 -18.08 14.91 -0.24
C LEU A 258 -17.69 16.39 -0.08
N GLY A 259 -16.41 16.70 0.18
CA GLY A 259 -15.92 18.06 0.39
C GLY A 259 -16.20 18.62 1.78
N ILE A 260 -16.77 17.84 2.70
CA ILE A 260 -17.03 18.26 4.08
C ILE A 260 -15.76 18.02 4.90
N GLN A 261 -15.18 19.11 5.40
CA GLN A 261 -13.91 19.12 6.14
C GLN A 261 -14.07 18.67 7.60
N GLN A 262 -14.88 17.63 7.83
CA GLN A 262 -15.15 17.10 9.16
C GLN A 262 -15.25 15.57 9.10
N TYR A 263 -14.46 14.90 9.92
CA TYR A 263 -14.54 13.46 10.10
C TYR A 263 -15.80 13.07 10.90
N LEU A 264 -16.38 11.92 10.56
CA LEU A 264 -17.42 11.29 11.38
C LEU A 264 -16.79 10.59 12.58
N PRO A 265 -17.28 10.81 13.81
CA PRO A 265 -16.97 9.92 14.92
C PRO A 265 -17.46 8.51 14.60
N VAL A 266 -16.57 7.53 14.71
CA VAL A 266 -16.88 6.13 14.46
C VAL A 266 -16.33 5.28 15.59
N LYS A 267 -17.11 4.30 16.04
CA LYS A 267 -16.65 3.30 17.01
C LYS A 267 -17.05 1.90 16.60
N LYS A 268 -16.22 0.93 16.96
CA LYS A 268 -16.53 -0.50 16.86
C LYS A 268 -17.29 -0.90 18.12
N THR A 269 -18.53 -1.37 17.99
CA THR A 269 -19.39 -1.76 19.12
C THR A 269 -19.38 -3.26 19.37
N ARG A 270 -19.05 -4.07 18.35
CA ARG A 270 -18.86 -5.52 18.46
C ARG A 270 -17.77 -6.00 17.52
N SER A 271 -17.10 -7.10 17.87
CA SER A 271 -16.03 -7.65 17.04
C SER A 271 -15.98 -9.16 16.98
N VAL A 272 -15.60 -9.69 15.80
CA VAL A 272 -15.35 -11.12 15.62
C VAL A 272 -14.19 -11.64 16.47
N PHE A 273 -13.23 -10.76 16.83
CA PHE A 273 -12.12 -11.10 17.75
C PHE A 273 -12.59 -11.26 19.20
N GLU A 274 -13.75 -10.69 19.53
CA GLU A 274 -14.38 -10.78 20.85
C GLU A 274 -15.45 -11.89 20.85
N GLY A 275 -15.46 -12.78 19.84
CA GLY A 275 -16.41 -13.88 19.72
C GLY A 275 -17.76 -13.52 19.09
N ALA A 276 -17.95 -12.27 18.64
CA ALA A 276 -19.19 -11.88 17.96
C ALA A 276 -19.30 -12.53 16.57
N PRO A 277 -20.52 -12.73 16.03
CA PRO A 277 -20.70 -13.31 14.70
C PRO A 277 -20.16 -12.40 13.57
N SER A 278 -20.17 -11.09 13.79
CA SER A 278 -19.79 -10.03 12.86
C SER A 278 -19.12 -8.85 13.57
N ASN A 279 -18.45 -7.99 12.80
CA ASN A 279 -18.00 -6.69 13.31
C ASN A 279 -19.13 -5.68 13.15
N VAL A 280 -19.38 -4.86 14.17
CA VAL A 280 -20.42 -3.82 14.12
C VAL A 280 -19.82 -2.47 14.44
N TYR A 281 -20.18 -1.49 13.63
CA TYR A 281 -19.69 -0.12 13.69
C TYR A 281 -20.85 0.85 13.86
N GLU A 282 -20.66 1.86 14.68
CA GLU A 282 -21.59 2.98 14.86
C GLU A 282 -20.91 4.25 14.36
N LEU A 283 -21.54 4.91 13.38
CA LEU A 283 -21.14 6.21 12.84
C LEU A 283 -22.10 7.27 13.39
N ASP A 284 -21.57 8.30 14.02
CA ASP A 284 -22.34 9.39 14.63
C ASP A 284 -22.50 10.56 13.66
N LEU A 285 -23.72 10.78 13.19
CA LEU A 285 -24.09 11.88 12.29
C LEU A 285 -24.47 13.17 13.04
N SER A 286 -24.69 13.11 14.36
CA SER A 286 -25.17 14.26 15.15
C SER A 286 -24.21 15.45 15.07
N VAL A 287 -22.92 15.19 14.92
CA VAL A 287 -21.89 16.22 14.75
C VAL A 287 -22.04 17.03 13.46
N LEU A 288 -22.81 16.52 12.49
CA LEU A 288 -23.10 17.16 11.20
C LEU A 288 -24.48 17.82 11.16
N SER A 289 -25.23 17.80 12.26
CA SER A 289 -26.58 18.36 12.33
C SER A 289 -26.62 19.85 11.93
N HIS A 290 -25.58 20.61 12.23
CA HIS A 290 -25.43 22.01 11.84
C HIS A 290 -25.26 22.22 10.32
N LEU A 291 -24.84 21.20 9.57
CA LEU A 291 -24.67 21.25 8.12
C LEU A 291 -25.96 20.95 7.36
N SER A 292 -26.98 20.41 8.03
CA SER A 292 -28.28 20.07 7.42
C SER A 292 -29.12 21.29 6.97
N GLY A 293 -28.66 22.51 7.28
CA GLY A 293 -29.23 23.77 6.78
C GLY A 293 -28.56 24.33 5.52
N ILE A 294 -27.46 23.72 5.05
CA ILE A 294 -26.84 24.09 3.78
C ILE A 294 -27.64 23.38 2.70
N SER A 295 -28.65 24.06 2.17
CA SER A 295 -29.37 23.67 0.96
C SER A 295 -28.35 23.43 -0.17
N ASN A 296 -28.77 22.73 -1.24
CA ASN A 296 -28.00 22.28 -2.42
C ASN A 296 -27.06 23.29 -3.13
N THR A 297 -26.72 24.43 -2.55
CA THR A 297 -25.61 25.30 -2.92
C THR A 297 -24.27 24.57 -2.81
N THR A 298 -23.96 23.88 -3.90
CA THR A 298 -22.61 23.55 -4.38
C THR A 298 -21.69 22.95 -3.32
N LEU A 299 -21.70 21.62 -3.23
CA LEU A 299 -20.50 20.88 -2.82
C LEU A 299 -19.34 21.44 -3.66
N SER A 300 -18.46 22.19 -3.00
CA SER A 300 -17.44 22.99 -3.67
C SER A 300 -16.45 22.05 -4.40
N PRO A 301 -16.10 22.34 -5.66
CA PRO A 301 -15.12 21.55 -6.41
C PRO A 301 -13.70 21.87 -5.90
N ILE A 302 -13.39 21.51 -4.66
CA ILE A 302 -12.08 21.82 -4.03
C ILE A 302 -10.95 20.91 -4.57
N TYR A 303 -11.22 20.02 -5.52
CA TYR A 303 -10.21 19.15 -6.12
C TYR A 303 -10.38 18.95 -7.64
N GLN A 304 -10.50 20.04 -8.41
CA GLN A 304 -10.15 20.01 -9.84
C GLN A 304 -8.63 20.11 -10.00
#